data_AF-L8K083-F1
#
_entry.id   AF-L8K083-F1
#
_cell.length_a   1.000
_cell.length_b   1.000
_cell.length_c   1.000
_cell.angle_alpha   90.00
_cell.angle_beta   90.00
_cell.angle_gamma   90.00
#
_symmetry.space_group_name_H-M   'P 1'
#
loop_
_entity.id
_entity.type
_entity.pdbx_description
1 polymer ?
#
loop_
_entity_poly.entity_id
_entity_poly.type
_entity_poly.pdbx_seq_one_letter_code
_entity_poly.pdbx_strand_id
1 'polypeptide(L)'
;MQVVPFNFNHGIRAGQFARIIFDEKDKLELNNRNIIPNDSKLFAQADIEEAITHFVTSDEGCLKIHKILKEKVNAKFEIINIRTSYHETYGLLDFD
;
A
#
# COMPACT_ATOMS: atom_id res chain seq x y z
N MET A 1 18.81 8.45 -1.13
CA MET A 1 17.83 7.53 -0.51
C MET A 1 17.69 7.92 0.95
N GLN A 2 16.46 8.00 1.45
CA GLN A 2 16.14 8.26 2.84
C GLN A 2 15.50 6.99 3.43
N VAL A 3 15.87 6.64 4.66
CA VAL A 3 15.24 5.54 5.41
C VAL A 3 14.21 6.15 6.36
N VAL A 4 12.97 5.68 6.29
CA VAL A 4 11.92 6.07 7.23
C VAL A 4 11.89 5.07 8.38
N PRO A 5 12.25 5.46 9.62
CA PRO A 5 12.18 4.56 10.76
C PRO A 5 10.73 4.26 11.12
N PHE A 6 10.46 3.01 11.53
CA PHE A 6 9.13 2.60 11.98
C PHE A 6 8.88 3.10 13.41
N ASN A 7 7.83 3.90 13.61
CA ASN A 7 7.51 4.54 14.89
C ASN A 7 6.18 4.05 15.49
N PHE A 8 5.81 4.63 16.64
CA PHE A 8 4.60 4.26 17.37
C PHE A 8 3.30 4.48 16.57
N ASN A 9 3.19 5.60 15.83
CA ASN A 9 2.02 5.91 15.02
C ASN A 9 1.88 4.93 13.85
N HIS A 10 3.01 4.55 13.23
CA HIS A 10 3.03 3.48 12.23
C HIS A 10 2.54 2.16 12.84
N GLY A 11 2.95 1.85 14.07
CA GLY A 11 2.50 0.66 14.80
C GLY A 11 0.99 0.59 14.99
N ILE A 12 0.38 1.69 15.45
CA ILE A 12 -1.08 1.78 15.61
C ILE A 12 -1.78 1.53 14.27
N ARG A 13 -1.34 2.23 13.22
CA ARG A 13 -1.97 2.14 11.91
C ARG A 13 -1.77 0.77 11.26
N ALA A 14 -0.58 0.17 11.42
CA ALA A 14 -0.29 -1.19 10.97
C ALA A 14 -1.19 -2.21 11.65
N GLY A 15 -1.48 -2.06 12.95
CA GLY A 15 -2.42 -2.91 13.66
C GLY A 15 -3.85 -2.84 13.09
N GLN A 16 -4.31 -1.64 12.74
CA GLN A 16 -5.61 -1.45 12.07
C GLN A 16 -5.64 -2.12 10.70
N PHE A 17 -4.61 -1.91 9.88
CA PHE A 17 -4.49 -2.53 8.56
C PHE A 17 -4.42 -4.05 8.65
N ALA A 18 -3.58 -4.59 9.54
CA ALA A 18 -3.42 -6.03 9.73
C ALA A 18 -4.74 -6.70 10.10
N ARG A 19 -5.54 -6.08 10.98
CA ARG A 19 -6.86 -6.60 11.35
C ARG A 19 -7.79 -6.67 10.15
N ILE A 20 -7.90 -5.59 9.38
CA ILE A 20 -8.75 -5.53 8.18
C ILE A 20 -8.32 -6.58 7.14
N ILE A 21 -7.01 -6.67 6.88
CA ILE A 21 -6.48 -7.64 5.92
C ILE A 21 -6.75 -9.06 6.40
N PHE A 22 -6.56 -9.33 7.69
CA PHE A 22 -6.83 -10.65 8.25
C PHE A 22 -8.31 -11.05 8.14
N ASP A 23 -9.22 -10.11 8.37
CA ASP A 23 -10.66 -10.34 8.26
C ASP A 23 -11.11 -10.59 6.81
N GLU A 24 -10.36 -10.10 5.81
CA GLU A 24 -10.69 -10.21 4.38
C GLU A 24 -9.81 -11.21 3.61
N LYS A 25 -8.79 -11.81 4.24
CA LYS A 25 -7.75 -12.63 3.58
C LYS A 25 -8.31 -13.79 2.76
N ASP A 26 -9.39 -14.42 3.22
CA ASP A 26 -9.99 -15.60 2.58
C ASP A 26 -10.73 -15.21 1.30
N LYS A 27 -11.26 -13.97 1.23
CA LYS A 27 -11.88 -13.43 0.01
C LYS A 27 -10.85 -12.95 -1.01
N LEU A 28 -9.67 -12.60 -0.55
CA LEU A 28 -8.59 -12.08 -1.38
C LEU A 28 -7.68 -13.17 -1.97
N GLU A 29 -7.87 -14.42 -1.54
CA GLU A 29 -6.99 -15.56 -1.86
C GLU A 29 -5.53 -15.26 -1.55
N LEU A 30 -5.28 -14.53 -0.45
CA LEU A 30 -3.93 -14.22 0.03
C LEU A 30 -3.35 -15.45 0.72
N ASN A 31 -2.88 -16.41 -0.07
CA ASN A 31 -2.42 -17.72 0.39
C ASN A 31 -1.13 -17.70 1.24
N ASN A 32 -0.60 -16.53 1.64
CA ASN A 32 0.66 -16.43 2.36
C ASN A 32 0.60 -15.53 3.60
N ARG A 33 0.61 -16.14 4.80
CA ARG A 33 0.54 -15.41 6.08
C ARG A 33 1.75 -14.50 6.35
N ASN A 34 2.92 -14.77 5.76
CA ASN A 34 4.13 -13.96 6.00
C ASN A 34 4.09 -12.59 5.32
N ILE A 35 3.27 -12.44 4.27
CA ILE A 35 3.14 -11.19 3.51
C ILE A 35 2.31 -10.18 4.29
N ILE A 36 1.24 -10.63 4.96
CA ILE A 36 0.27 -9.77 5.65
C ILE A 36 0.91 -8.87 6.73
N PRO A 37 1.76 -9.35 7.67
CA PRO A 37 2.38 -8.50 8.68
C PRO A 37 3.36 -7.48 8.11
N ASN A 38 4.02 -7.77 7.00
CA ASN A 38 5.01 -6.86 6.41
C ASN A 38 4.31 -5.74 5.62
N ASP A 39 3.35 -6.10 4.79
CA ASP A 39 2.58 -5.15 3.98
C ASP A 39 1.84 -4.16 4.88
N SER A 40 1.27 -4.64 5.99
CA SER A 40 0.61 -3.77 6.97
C SER A 40 1.55 -2.71 7.54
N LYS A 41 2.83 -3.05 7.76
CA LYS A 41 3.83 -2.09 8.26
C LYS A 41 4.21 -1.07 7.20
N LEU A 42 4.52 -1.55 5.99
CA LEU A 42 4.94 -0.70 4.88
C LEU A 42 3.83 0.27 4.47
N PHE A 43 2.59 -0.22 4.37
CA PHE A 43 1.43 0.62 4.08
C PHE A 43 1.12 1.60 5.21
N ALA A 44 1.30 1.22 6.47
CA ALA A 44 1.12 2.15 7.57
C ALA A 44 2.14 3.31 7.55
N GLN A 45 3.38 3.05 7.13
CA GLN A 45 4.35 4.13 6.92
C GLN A 45 3.90 5.05 5.77
N ALA A 46 3.49 4.47 4.64
CA ALA A 46 2.98 5.25 3.50
C ALA A 46 1.72 6.06 3.84
N ASP A 47 0.87 5.56 4.73
CA ASP A 47 -0.39 6.22 5.11
C ASP A 47 -0.22 7.35 6.14
N ILE A 48 0.76 7.24 7.03
CA ILE A 48 0.99 8.19 8.12
C ILE A 48 1.93 9.33 7.70
N GLU A 49 2.95 9.04 6.90
CA GLU A 49 3.91 10.06 6.46
C GLU A 49 3.30 10.91 5.34
N GLU A 50 2.97 12.17 5.63
CA GLU A 50 2.33 13.09 4.67
C GLU A 50 3.15 13.30 3.38
N ALA A 51 4.48 13.17 3.48
CA ALA A 51 5.37 13.27 2.34
C ALA A 51 5.27 12.06 1.38
N ILE A 52 4.68 10.94 1.81
CA ILE A 52 4.52 9.74 1.01
C ILE A 52 3.12 9.74 0.39
N THR A 53 3.06 10.00 -0.91
CA THR A 53 1.80 9.99 -1.67
C THR A 53 1.58 8.68 -2.42
N HIS A 54 2.65 7.95 -2.73
CA HIS A 54 2.60 6.74 -3.55
C HIS A 54 3.47 5.62 -2.96
N PHE A 55 2.96 4.39 -3.07
CA PHE A 55 3.70 3.16 -2.79
C PHE A 55 4.00 2.43 -4.12
N VAL A 56 5.26 2.14 -4.37
CA VAL A 56 5.71 1.54 -5.64
C VAL A 56 5.87 0.03 -5.48
N THR A 57 5.25 -0.77 -6.35
CA THR A 57 5.33 -2.24 -6.29
C THR A 57 5.06 -2.90 -7.64
N SER A 58 5.44 -4.17 -7.80
CA SER A 58 4.98 -5.06 -8.90
C SER A 58 4.17 -6.24 -8.38
N ASP A 59 3.90 -6.27 -7.08
CA ASP A 59 3.18 -7.33 -6.41
C ASP A 59 1.66 -7.10 -6.50
N GLU A 60 0.98 -8.03 -7.16
CA GLU A 60 -0.48 -8.01 -7.31
C GLU A 60 -1.22 -8.17 -5.97
N GLY A 61 -0.59 -8.83 -4.98
CA GLY A 61 -1.14 -8.94 -3.62
C GLY A 61 -1.27 -7.56 -2.96
N CYS A 62 -0.26 -6.71 -3.13
CA CYS A 62 -0.28 -5.32 -2.64
C CYS A 62 -1.46 -4.52 -3.23
N LEU A 63 -1.76 -4.70 -4.52
CA LEU A 63 -2.87 -4.02 -5.20
C LEU A 63 -4.23 -4.41 -4.60
N LYS A 64 -4.45 -5.72 -4.38
CA LYS A 64 -5.68 -6.23 -3.77
C LYS A 64 -5.86 -5.71 -2.35
N ILE A 65 -4.79 -5.71 -1.55
CA ILE A 65 -4.83 -5.22 -0.18
C ILE A 65 -5.13 -3.72 -0.15
N HIS A 66 -4.41 -2.92 -0.93
CA HIS A 66 -4.59 -1.47 -0.98
C HIS A 66 -6.02 -1.08 -1.36
N LYS A 67 -6.62 -1.75 -2.34
CA LYS A 67 -8.01 -1.54 -2.71
C LYS A 67 -8.96 -1.66 -1.50
N ILE A 68 -8.80 -2.70 -0.69
CA ILE A 68 -9.62 -2.90 0.51
C ILE A 68 -9.31 -1.85 1.59
N LEU A 69 -8.05 -1.48 1.77
CA LEU A 69 -7.68 -0.44 2.73
C LEU A 69 -8.24 0.94 2.32
N LYS A 70 -8.27 1.25 1.03
CA LYS A 70 -8.96 2.41 0.48
C LYS A 70 -10.45 2.38 0.79
N GLU A 71 -11.12 1.27 0.51
CA GLU A 71 -12.56 1.11 0.71
C GLU A 71 -12.96 1.17 2.20
N LYS A 72 -12.18 0.54 3.10
CA LYS A 72 -12.57 0.38 4.51
C LYS A 72 -12.06 1.46 5.45
N VAL A 73 -10.89 2.04 5.17
CA VAL A 73 -10.20 2.98 6.09
C VAL A 73 -9.59 4.18 5.39
N ASN A 74 -9.97 4.42 4.14
CA ASN A 74 -9.52 5.54 3.32
C ASN A 74 -8.00 5.76 3.39
N ALA A 75 -7.24 4.72 3.02
CA ALA A 75 -5.79 4.81 2.97
C ALA A 75 -5.33 6.04 2.13
N LYS A 76 -4.34 6.79 2.60
CA LYS A 76 -3.97 8.12 2.12
C LYS A 76 -2.88 8.14 1.05
N PHE A 77 -2.42 6.97 0.62
CA PHE A 77 -1.45 6.80 -0.46
C PHE A 77 -2.09 6.07 -1.64
N GLU A 78 -1.53 6.25 -2.83
CA GLU A 78 -1.88 5.50 -4.04
C GLU A 78 -0.81 4.45 -4.39
N ILE A 79 -1.12 3.51 -5.28
CA ILE A 79 -0.11 2.56 -5.80
C ILE A 79 0.36 2.96 -7.19
N ILE A 80 1.68 2.87 -7.39
CA ILE A 80 2.30 2.81 -8.72
C ILE A 80 2.70 1.35 -8.97
N ASN A 81 2.05 0.72 -9.95
CA ASN A 81 2.44 -0.62 -10.41
C ASN A 81 3.55 -0.50 -11.47
N ILE A 82 4.75 -0.98 -11.17
CA ILE A 82 5.88 -0.89 -12.13
C ILE A 82 5.74 -1.83 -13.34
N ARG A 83 4.71 -2.69 -13.36
CA ARG A 83 4.33 -3.44 -14.57
C ARG A 83 3.55 -2.58 -15.57
N THR A 84 2.97 -1.48 -15.09
CA THR A 84 2.27 -0.49 -15.92
C THR A 84 3.30 0.42 -16.59
N SER A 85 3.09 0.74 -17.87
CA SER A 85 4.02 1.63 -18.59
C SER A 85 4.01 3.04 -17.99
N TYR A 86 5.12 3.76 -18.11
CA TYR A 86 5.20 5.13 -17.59
C TYR A 86 4.19 6.06 -18.26
N HIS A 87 3.91 5.89 -19.55
CA HIS A 87 2.89 6.65 -20.27
C HIS A 87 1.48 6.41 -19.74
N GLU A 88 1.19 5.18 -19.33
CA GLU A 88 -0.11 4.85 -18.73
C GLU A 88 -0.21 5.36 -17.28
N THR A 89 0.91 5.40 -16.56
CA THR A 89 0.97 5.88 -15.16
C THR A 89 0.90 7.41 -15.07
N TYR A 90 1.63 8.12 -15.93
CA TYR A 90 1.81 9.57 -15.85
C TYR A 90 1.19 10.35 -17.02
N GLY A 91 0.62 9.66 -18.01
CA GLY A 91 0.18 10.26 -19.26
C GLY A 91 1.34 10.56 -20.22
N LEU A 92 1.00 11.18 -21.36
CA LEU A 92 1.95 11.83 -22.24
C LEU A 92 2.11 13.28 -21.78
N LEU A 93 3.36 13.72 -21.59
CA LEU A 93 3.65 15.15 -21.45
C LEU A 93 3.53 15.76 -22.84
N ASP A 94 2.52 16.61 -23.01
CA ASP A 94 2.33 17.38 -24.23
C ASP A 94 3.36 18.52 -24.23
N PHE A 95 4.30 18.47 -25.18
CA PHE A 95 5.32 19.49 -25.37
C PHE A 95 5.06 20.18 -26.72
N ASP A 96 3.99 20.99 -26.76
CA ASP A 96 3.77 21.98 -27.82
C ASP A 96 4.78 23.13 -27.73
#